data_AF-A0A3A8E9E0-F1
#
_entry.id   AF-A0A3A8E9E0-F1
#
_cell.length_a   1.000
_cell.length_b   1.000
_cell.length_c   1.000
_cell.angle_alpha   90.00
_cell.angle_beta   90.00
_cell.angle_gamma   90.00
#
_symmetry.space_group_name_H-M   'P 1'
#
loop_
_entity.id
_entity.type
_entity.pdbx_description
1 polymer ?
#
loop_
_entity_poly.entity_id
_entity_poly.type
_entity_poly.pdbx_seq_one_letter_code
_entity_poly.pdbx_strand_id
1 'polypeptide(L)'
;MNFEQAKIILIDLHLDSASFHKNDIVDKAAYLFSLFEADFVQKTNRETFYNLPYKEISVRIFESNINEIQSNTLDSFANTVKEVLVDKYKNSSNDFEHLLKCYEKFTHHIELAFIQKQFIQKASKDALDIAKKAEDLANEADAQAKSTIANYISILGIFASIIFTLFGGVNLIGSTVKLLEVNSRWPYLTFIIALLMICLLTLLNMMVKWINSMSNLKRVLEKHNKEDNVTAVECYWYKPWTWDFYTKAVSFFLLILLISMCGMYSVNKESLFTITKETTTKNLPMAAENNKPADKSKLESQNKEVTVVEKITVSNHANDKNADKDKSE
;
A
#
# COMPACT_ATOMS: atom_id res chain seq x y z
N MET A 1 -27.87 2.43 64.58
CA MET A 1 -27.94 2.31 63.10
C MET A 1 -28.57 3.58 62.59
N ASN A 2 -27.98 4.25 61.60
CA ASN A 2 -28.59 5.45 61.01
C ASN A 2 -29.82 5.04 60.17
N PHE A 3 -30.85 5.87 60.12
CA PHE A 3 -32.09 5.67 59.35
C PHE A 3 -31.81 5.39 57.87
N GLU A 4 -30.88 6.14 57.27
CA GLU A 4 -30.47 5.93 55.88
C GLU A 4 -29.79 4.56 55.67
N GLN A 5 -28.92 4.15 56.61
CA GLN A 5 -28.28 2.83 56.55
C GLN A 5 -29.30 1.71 56.65
N ALA A 6 -30.32 1.88 57.48
CA ALA A 6 -31.39 0.91 57.65
C ALA A 6 -32.22 0.73 56.36
N LYS A 7 -32.48 1.82 55.61
CA LYS A 7 -33.15 1.74 54.29
C LYS A 7 -32.31 0.99 53.27
N ILE A 8 -31.00 1.24 53.23
CA ILE A 8 -30.09 0.49 52.34
C ILE A 8 -30.04 -0.98 52.71
N ILE A 9 -29.95 -1.31 54.00
CA ILE A 9 -29.98 -2.72 54.46
C ILE A 9 -31.29 -3.39 54.05
N LEU A 10 -32.43 -2.71 54.21
CA LEU A 10 -33.72 -3.23 53.78
C LEU A 10 -33.73 -3.56 52.28
N ILE A 11 -33.21 -2.67 51.44
CA ILE A 11 -33.08 -2.92 50.00
C ILE A 11 -32.18 -4.12 49.77
N ASP A 12 -30.99 -4.16 50.37
CA ASP A 12 -30.00 -5.24 50.18
C ASP A 12 -30.55 -6.62 50.57
N LEU A 13 -31.39 -6.72 51.61
CA LEU A 13 -32.07 -7.96 51.98
C LEU A 13 -33.01 -8.47 50.88
N HIS A 14 -33.55 -7.59 50.03
CA HIS A 14 -34.39 -7.93 48.89
C HIS A 14 -33.58 -8.11 47.58
N LEU A 15 -32.25 -7.98 47.63
CA LEU A 15 -31.36 -8.23 46.50
C LEU A 15 -30.61 -9.57 46.63
N ASP A 16 -30.38 -10.05 47.86
CA ASP A 16 -29.64 -11.29 48.12
C ASP A 16 -30.52 -12.54 47.98
N SER A 17 -30.76 -12.95 46.73
CA SER A 17 -31.57 -14.15 46.42
C SER A 17 -31.04 -15.43 47.06
N ALA A 18 -29.74 -15.51 47.35
CA ALA A 18 -29.14 -16.66 48.02
C ALA A 18 -29.59 -16.79 49.49
N SER A 19 -30.10 -15.72 50.09
CA SER A 19 -30.52 -15.68 51.49
C SER A 19 -32.04 -15.67 51.68
N PHE A 20 -32.84 -15.65 50.61
CA PHE A 20 -34.31 -15.57 50.69
C PHE A 20 -34.98 -16.72 51.44
N HIS A 21 -34.34 -17.90 51.48
CA HIS A 21 -34.87 -19.08 52.19
C HIS A 21 -34.64 -19.04 53.70
N LYS A 22 -33.88 -18.07 54.21
CA LYS A 22 -33.49 -18.02 55.62
C LYS A 22 -34.52 -17.23 56.43
N ASN A 23 -35.11 -17.87 57.43
CA ASN A 23 -36.16 -17.26 58.25
C ASN A 23 -35.70 -16.01 59.00
N ASP A 24 -34.44 -15.94 59.43
CA ASP A 24 -33.86 -14.76 60.08
C ASP A 24 -33.82 -13.53 59.14
N ILE A 25 -33.62 -13.77 57.85
CA ILE A 25 -33.59 -12.73 56.81
C ILE A 25 -35.01 -12.23 56.52
N VAL A 26 -35.97 -13.14 56.40
CA VAL A 26 -37.39 -12.79 56.25
C VAL A 26 -37.89 -11.99 57.45
N ASP A 27 -37.60 -12.46 58.67
CA ASP A 27 -37.99 -11.80 59.91
C ASP A 27 -37.36 -10.41 60.03
N LYS A 28 -36.08 -10.30 59.67
CA LYS A 28 -35.36 -9.01 59.67
C LYS A 28 -35.90 -8.05 58.62
N ALA A 29 -36.26 -8.53 57.43
CA ALA A 29 -36.88 -7.71 56.39
C ALA A 29 -38.25 -7.19 56.84
N ALA A 30 -39.09 -8.05 57.42
CA ALA A 30 -40.39 -7.66 57.97
C ALA A 30 -40.25 -6.63 59.10
N TYR A 31 -39.32 -6.87 60.04
CA TYR A 31 -39.04 -5.95 61.15
C TYR A 31 -38.54 -4.59 60.66
N LEU A 32 -37.59 -4.57 59.72
CA LEU A 32 -37.07 -3.31 59.19
C LEU A 32 -38.15 -2.57 58.40
N PHE A 33 -38.97 -3.27 57.62
CA PHE A 33 -40.05 -2.61 56.88
C PHE A 33 -41.12 -2.02 57.81
N SER A 34 -41.50 -2.72 58.89
CA SER A 34 -42.48 -2.19 59.86
C SER A 34 -41.95 -0.98 60.62
N LEU A 35 -40.63 -0.89 60.85
CA LEU A 35 -40.01 0.28 61.48
C LEU A 35 -40.19 1.57 60.64
N PHE A 36 -40.30 1.43 59.31
CA PHE A 36 -40.47 2.56 58.39
C PHE A 36 -41.92 2.93 58.10
N GLU A 37 -42.90 2.31 58.77
CA GLU A 37 -44.33 2.56 58.51
C GLU A 37 -44.68 4.05 58.54
N ALA A 38 -44.27 4.76 59.59
CA ALA A 38 -44.58 6.19 59.76
C ALA A 38 -43.95 7.08 58.69
N ASP A 39 -42.80 6.68 58.14
CA ASP A 39 -42.08 7.45 57.12
C ASP A 39 -42.57 7.14 55.71
N PHE A 40 -42.89 5.87 55.45
CA PHE A 40 -43.34 5.41 54.13
C PHE A 40 -44.83 5.63 53.91
N VAL A 41 -45.67 5.59 54.95
CA VAL A 41 -47.12 5.77 54.84
C VAL A 41 -47.51 7.09 55.49
N GLN A 42 -47.67 8.13 54.66
CA GLN A 42 -48.05 9.46 55.11
C GLN A 42 -49.51 9.75 54.75
N LYS A 43 -50.27 10.31 55.68
CA LYS A 43 -51.66 10.72 55.44
C LYS A 43 -51.80 12.23 55.48
N THR A 44 -52.28 12.81 54.38
CA THR A 44 -52.56 14.25 54.30
C THR A 44 -53.95 14.44 53.71
N ASN A 45 -54.81 15.26 54.34
CA ASN A 45 -56.14 15.60 53.83
C ASN A 45 -57.03 14.39 53.44
N ARG A 46 -56.97 13.28 54.22
CA ARG A 46 -57.66 12.01 53.97
C ARG A 46 -57.13 11.19 52.78
N GLU A 47 -56.03 11.61 52.14
CA GLU A 47 -55.31 10.84 51.14
C GLU A 47 -54.08 10.17 51.76
N THR A 48 -53.74 8.97 51.26
CA THR A 48 -52.56 8.22 51.69
C THR A 48 -51.48 8.28 50.61
N PHE A 49 -50.28 8.72 50.99
CA PHE A 49 -49.10 8.84 50.14
C PHE A 49 -48.06 7.81 50.56
N TYR A 50 -47.48 7.13 49.57
CA TYR A 50 -46.40 6.16 49.78
C TYR A 50 -45.06 6.80 49.44
N ASN A 51 -44.30 7.19 50.45
CA ASN A 51 -42.98 7.82 50.30
C ASN A 51 -41.88 6.76 50.31
N LEU A 52 -41.85 5.94 49.27
CA LEU A 52 -40.88 4.85 49.13
C LEU A 52 -39.54 5.38 48.60
N PRO A 53 -38.41 4.73 48.98
CA PRO A 53 -37.06 5.15 48.58
C PRO A 53 -36.74 4.71 47.15
N TYR A 54 -37.52 5.18 46.17
CA TYR A 54 -37.40 4.77 44.77
C TYR A 54 -36.02 5.05 44.17
N LYS A 55 -35.45 6.21 44.51
CA LYS A 55 -34.12 6.61 44.05
C LYS A 55 -33.06 5.64 44.54
N GLU A 56 -33.08 5.32 45.84
CA GLU A 56 -32.10 4.44 46.47
C GLU A 56 -32.22 3.02 45.93
N ILE A 57 -33.45 2.52 45.71
CA ILE A 57 -33.71 1.23 45.06
C ILE A 57 -33.04 1.19 43.68
N SER A 58 -33.34 2.18 42.82
CA SER A 58 -32.78 2.22 41.48
C SER A 58 -31.26 2.30 41.49
N VAL A 59 -30.67 3.22 42.26
CA VAL A 59 -29.20 3.35 42.37
C VAL A 59 -28.58 2.02 42.79
N ARG A 60 -29.12 1.39 43.84
CA ARG A 60 -28.55 0.17 44.39
C ARG A 60 -28.62 -1.00 43.41
N ILE A 61 -29.72 -1.13 42.67
CA ILE A 61 -29.89 -2.18 41.66
C ILE A 61 -28.95 -1.97 40.49
N PHE A 62 -28.83 -0.74 39.98
CA PHE A 62 -27.95 -0.43 38.85
C PHE A 62 -26.47 -0.57 39.19
N GLU A 63 -26.07 -0.22 40.42
CA GLU A 63 -24.69 -0.38 40.91
C GLU A 63 -24.36 -1.82 41.34
N SER A 64 -25.37 -2.67 41.58
CA SER A 64 -25.13 -4.06 41.96
C SER A 64 -24.52 -4.87 40.82
N ASN A 65 -23.74 -5.91 41.15
CA ASN A 65 -23.26 -6.89 40.17
C ASN A 65 -24.31 -7.96 39.81
N ILE A 66 -25.54 -7.81 40.32
CA ILE A 66 -26.64 -8.75 40.09
C ILE A 66 -27.27 -8.42 38.74
N ASN A 67 -27.09 -9.30 37.77
CA ASN A 67 -27.62 -9.12 36.43
C ASN A 67 -29.06 -9.63 36.28
N GLU A 68 -29.48 -10.53 37.18
CA GLU A 68 -30.80 -11.14 37.13
C GLU A 68 -31.22 -11.62 38.53
N ILE A 69 -32.42 -11.23 38.95
CA ILE A 69 -33.18 -11.93 39.97
C ILE A 69 -34.38 -12.51 39.24
N GLN A 70 -34.58 -13.83 39.34
CA GLN A 70 -35.76 -14.44 38.74
C GLN A 70 -37.00 -13.88 39.47
N SER A 71 -37.93 -13.27 38.74
CA SER A 71 -39.13 -12.61 39.30
C SER A 71 -39.88 -13.51 40.30
N ASN A 72 -40.02 -14.80 39.99
CA ASN A 72 -40.60 -15.81 40.88
C ASN A 72 -39.90 -15.95 42.26
N THR A 73 -38.58 -15.73 42.34
CA THR A 73 -37.83 -15.83 43.61
C THR A 73 -38.05 -14.62 44.50
N LEU A 74 -38.07 -13.42 43.92
CA LEU A 74 -38.38 -12.19 44.64
C LEU A 74 -39.85 -12.18 45.10
N ASP A 75 -40.76 -12.61 44.24
CA ASP A 75 -42.18 -12.71 44.57
C ASP A 75 -42.44 -13.70 45.71
N SER A 76 -41.78 -14.86 45.66
CA SER A 76 -41.88 -15.85 46.75
C SER A 76 -41.37 -15.26 48.06
N PHE A 77 -40.20 -14.61 48.05
CA PHE A 77 -39.64 -13.97 49.25
C PHE A 77 -40.55 -12.86 49.78
N ALA A 78 -41.04 -11.99 48.89
CA ALA A 78 -41.95 -10.91 49.22
C ALA A 78 -43.23 -11.45 49.87
N ASN A 79 -43.81 -12.53 49.35
CA ASN A 79 -44.99 -13.14 49.93
C ASN A 79 -44.71 -13.70 51.34
N THR A 80 -43.57 -14.35 51.57
CA THR A 80 -43.20 -14.81 52.92
C THR A 80 -43.00 -13.65 53.89
N VAL A 81 -42.38 -12.54 53.46
CA VAL A 81 -42.24 -11.33 54.29
C VAL A 81 -43.61 -10.72 54.60
N LYS A 82 -44.55 -10.70 53.64
CA LYS A 82 -45.93 -10.26 53.88
C LYS A 82 -46.64 -11.12 54.93
N GLU A 83 -46.50 -12.44 54.85
CA GLU A 83 -47.08 -13.36 55.84
C GLU A 83 -46.57 -13.05 57.26
N VAL A 84 -45.26 -12.82 57.40
CA VAL A 84 -44.67 -12.42 58.69
C VAL A 84 -45.16 -11.04 59.15
N LEU A 85 -45.32 -10.08 58.23
CA LEU A 85 -45.90 -8.78 58.55
C LEU A 85 -47.31 -8.92 59.13
N VAL A 86 -48.14 -9.79 58.53
CA VAL A 86 -49.52 -10.06 58.97
C VAL A 86 -49.55 -10.75 60.33
N ASP A 87 -48.70 -11.76 60.54
CA ASP A 87 -48.70 -12.54 61.78
C ASP A 87 -48.22 -11.72 62.98
N LYS A 88 -47.12 -10.97 62.81
CA LYS A 88 -46.44 -10.30 63.93
C LYS A 88 -46.87 -8.86 64.15
N TYR A 89 -47.29 -8.13 63.11
CA TYR A 89 -47.44 -6.66 63.18
C TYR A 89 -48.85 -6.15 62.90
N LYS A 90 -49.81 -7.01 62.50
CA LYS A 90 -51.19 -6.60 62.21
C LYS A 90 -51.88 -5.83 63.34
N ASN A 91 -51.68 -6.25 64.59
CA ASN A 91 -52.29 -5.61 65.75
C ASN A 91 -51.53 -4.37 66.24
N SER A 92 -50.36 -4.09 65.67
CA SER A 92 -49.47 -3.00 66.10
C SER A 92 -49.65 -1.73 65.26
N SER A 93 -50.41 -1.80 64.17
CA SER A 93 -50.61 -0.72 63.21
C SER A 93 -52.09 -0.37 63.08
N ASN A 94 -52.40 0.93 63.13
CA ASN A 94 -53.75 1.44 62.89
C ASN A 94 -54.13 1.44 61.40
N ASP A 95 -53.14 1.32 60.50
CA ASP A 95 -53.28 1.44 59.05
C ASP A 95 -52.56 0.30 58.32
N PHE A 96 -52.63 -0.89 58.90
CA PHE A 96 -51.88 -2.06 58.46
C PHE A 96 -52.13 -2.43 56.99
N GLU A 97 -53.34 -2.17 56.47
CA GLU A 97 -53.66 -2.38 55.06
C GLU A 97 -52.83 -1.48 54.13
N HIS A 98 -52.56 -0.24 54.54
CA HIS A 98 -51.70 0.68 53.80
C HIS A 98 -50.23 0.29 53.91
N LEU A 99 -49.78 -0.24 55.05
CA LEU A 99 -48.44 -0.79 55.19
C LEU A 99 -48.21 -1.95 54.20
N LEU A 100 -49.18 -2.87 54.08
CA LEU A 100 -49.09 -4.00 53.15
C LEU A 100 -49.05 -3.54 51.68
N LYS A 101 -49.93 -2.60 51.31
CA LYS A 101 -49.91 -1.98 49.97
C LYS A 101 -48.61 -1.22 49.70
N CYS A 102 -48.03 -0.59 50.73
CA CYS A 102 -46.74 0.07 50.63
C CYS A 102 -45.62 -0.94 50.36
N TYR A 103 -45.62 -2.08 51.06
CA TYR A 103 -44.67 -3.17 50.83
C TYR A 103 -44.77 -3.74 49.41
N GLU A 104 -45.99 -3.93 48.90
CA GLU A 104 -46.22 -4.36 47.51
C GLU A 104 -45.61 -3.41 46.50
N LYS A 105 -45.82 -2.10 46.70
CA LYS A 105 -45.21 -1.08 45.84
C LYS A 105 -43.69 -1.08 45.96
N PHE A 106 -43.15 -1.33 47.13
CA PHE A 106 -41.71 -1.42 47.35
C PHE A 106 -41.09 -2.58 46.55
N THR A 107 -41.65 -3.78 46.66
CA THR A 107 -41.15 -4.97 45.95
C THR A 107 -41.33 -4.85 44.45
N HIS A 108 -42.46 -4.30 44.00
CA HIS A 108 -42.70 -4.08 42.57
C HIS A 108 -41.73 -3.05 41.97
N HIS A 109 -41.32 -2.03 42.73
CA HIS A 109 -40.30 -1.08 42.26
C HIS A 109 -38.91 -1.70 42.18
N ILE A 110 -38.57 -2.65 43.06
CA ILE A 110 -37.34 -3.44 42.95
C ILE A 110 -37.37 -4.26 41.65
N GLU A 111 -38.47 -4.98 41.41
CA GLU A 111 -38.64 -5.77 40.18
C GLU A 111 -38.55 -4.90 38.91
N LEU A 112 -39.26 -3.76 38.90
CA LEU A 112 -39.22 -2.82 37.79
C LEU A 112 -37.80 -2.33 37.49
N ALA A 113 -37.03 -1.98 38.53
CA ALA A 113 -35.66 -1.54 38.37
C ALA A 113 -34.74 -2.66 37.82
N PHE A 114 -34.98 -3.92 38.19
CA PHE A 114 -34.29 -5.07 37.57
C PHE A 114 -34.59 -5.20 36.09
N ILE A 115 -35.87 -5.16 35.70
CA ILE A 115 -36.29 -5.23 34.29
C ILE A 115 -35.66 -4.09 33.49
N GLN A 116 -35.67 -2.87 34.03
CA GLN A 116 -35.04 -1.71 33.40
C GLN A 116 -33.53 -1.92 33.20
N LYS A 117 -32.83 -2.39 34.23
CA LYS A 117 -31.40 -2.70 34.14
C LYS A 117 -31.11 -3.75 33.06
N GLN A 118 -31.87 -4.83 33.04
CA GLN A 118 -31.70 -5.90 32.04
C GLN A 118 -31.91 -5.39 30.62
N PHE A 119 -32.95 -4.59 30.39
CA PHE A 119 -33.21 -3.99 29.08
C PHE A 119 -32.06 -3.09 28.62
N ILE A 120 -31.56 -2.23 29.51
CA ILE A 120 -30.44 -1.33 29.23
C ILE A 120 -29.14 -2.12 28.96
N GLN A 121 -28.85 -3.14 29.75
CA GLN A 121 -27.68 -4.00 29.55
C GLN A 121 -27.75 -4.74 28.20
N LYS A 122 -28.93 -5.26 27.84
CA LYS A 122 -29.15 -5.92 26.55
C LYS A 122 -28.95 -4.94 25.39
N ALA A 123 -29.60 -3.77 25.43
CA ALA A 123 -29.45 -2.75 24.40
C ALA A 123 -27.99 -2.27 24.26
N SER A 124 -27.26 -2.13 25.38
CA SER A 124 -25.85 -1.75 25.39
C SER A 124 -24.96 -2.83 24.77
N LYS A 125 -25.25 -4.11 25.04
CA LYS A 125 -24.52 -5.24 24.45
C LYS A 125 -24.77 -5.34 22.94
N ASP A 126 -26.00 -5.15 22.50
CA ASP A 126 -26.36 -5.15 21.08
C ASP A 126 -25.66 -3.97 20.36
N ALA A 127 -25.63 -2.78 20.98
CA ALA A 127 -24.90 -1.63 20.43
C ALA A 127 -23.39 -1.88 20.34
N LEU A 128 -22.78 -2.54 21.33
CA LEU A 128 -21.37 -2.89 21.31
C LEU A 128 -21.04 -3.91 20.20
N ASP A 129 -21.90 -4.90 19.99
CA ASP A 129 -21.73 -5.89 18.91
C ASP A 129 -21.83 -5.23 17.53
N ILE A 130 -22.79 -4.32 17.34
CA ILE A 130 -22.92 -3.52 16.11
C ILE A 130 -21.68 -2.64 15.89
N ALA A 131 -21.18 -1.97 16.95
CA ALA A 131 -20.00 -1.13 16.87
C ALA A 131 -18.76 -1.92 16.45
N LYS A 132 -18.55 -3.12 17.01
CA LYS A 132 -17.44 -4.01 16.63
C LYS A 132 -17.54 -4.46 15.17
N LYS A 133 -18.73 -4.87 14.72
CA LYS A 133 -18.94 -5.23 13.32
C LYS A 133 -18.68 -4.06 12.37
N ALA A 134 -19.06 -2.84 12.76
CA ALA A 134 -18.78 -1.65 11.99
C ALA A 134 -17.29 -1.31 11.93
N GLU A 135 -16.56 -1.50 13.04
CA GLU A 135 -15.10 -1.33 13.11
C GLU A 135 -14.39 -2.34 12.20
N ASP A 136 -14.77 -3.62 12.27
CA ASP A 136 -14.19 -4.67 11.41
C ASP A 136 -14.43 -4.37 9.92
N LEU A 137 -15.64 -3.96 9.55
CA LEU A 137 -15.98 -3.59 8.17
C LEU A 137 -15.22 -2.34 7.70
N ALA A 138 -15.02 -1.35 8.58
CA ALA A 138 -14.22 -0.18 8.28
C ALA A 138 -12.75 -0.53 8.05
N ASN A 139 -12.19 -1.43 8.86
CA ASN A 139 -10.83 -1.92 8.71
C ASN A 139 -10.64 -2.72 7.41
N GLU A 140 -11.60 -3.57 7.06
CA GLU A 140 -11.59 -4.31 5.79
C GLU A 140 -11.66 -3.35 4.58
N ALA A 141 -12.56 -2.36 4.64
CA ALA A 141 -12.68 -1.34 3.60
C ALA A 141 -11.41 -0.50 3.43
N ASP A 142 -10.74 -0.12 4.52
CA ASP A 142 -9.45 0.59 4.48
C ASP A 142 -8.34 -0.27 3.87
N ALA A 143 -8.26 -1.55 4.25
CA ALA A 143 -7.31 -2.49 3.66
C ALA A 143 -7.54 -2.66 2.15
N GLN A 144 -8.82 -2.78 1.73
CA GLN A 144 -9.19 -2.86 0.33
C GLN A 144 -8.86 -1.56 -0.43
N ALA A 145 -9.11 -0.39 0.17
CA ALA A 145 -8.77 0.89 -0.44
C ALA A 145 -7.26 1.04 -0.65
N LYS A 146 -6.44 0.69 0.36
CA LYS A 146 -4.97 0.67 0.25
C LYS A 146 -4.49 -0.27 -0.86
N SER A 147 -5.09 -1.46 -0.97
CA SER A 147 -4.80 -2.41 -2.04
C SER A 147 -5.14 -1.84 -3.43
N THR A 148 -6.32 -1.23 -3.57
CA THR A 148 -6.74 -0.58 -4.83
C THR A 148 -5.80 0.55 -5.23
N ILE A 149 -5.36 1.39 -4.28
CA ILE A 149 -4.39 2.46 -4.54
C ILE A 149 -3.06 1.88 -5.03
N ALA A 150 -2.56 0.83 -4.40
CA ALA A 150 -1.32 0.16 -4.82
C ALA A 150 -1.46 -0.42 -6.25
N ASN A 151 -2.60 -1.04 -6.55
CA ASN A 151 -2.90 -1.55 -7.89
C ASN A 151 -2.95 -0.43 -8.93
N TYR A 152 -3.57 0.71 -8.60
CA TYR A 152 -3.61 1.87 -9.49
C TYR A 152 -2.21 2.41 -9.81
N ILE A 153 -1.36 2.59 -8.79
CA ILE A 153 0.04 3.03 -8.97
C ILE A 153 0.81 2.04 -9.85
N SER A 154 0.61 0.73 -9.63
CA SER A 154 1.23 -0.32 -10.45
C SER A 154 0.82 -0.23 -11.91
N ILE A 155 -0.49 -0.10 -12.19
CA ILE A 155 -1.02 0.04 -13.54
C ILE A 155 -0.48 1.31 -14.21
N LEU A 156 -0.44 2.43 -13.49
CA LEU A 156 0.13 3.70 -13.99
C LEU A 156 1.62 3.54 -14.34
N GLY A 157 2.38 2.83 -13.51
CA GLY A 157 3.79 2.54 -13.75
C GLY A 157 4.02 1.69 -15.01
N ILE A 158 3.18 0.68 -15.24
CA ILE A 158 3.22 -0.14 -16.46
C ILE A 158 2.94 0.73 -17.69
N PHE A 159 1.89 1.57 -17.66
CA PHE A 159 1.58 2.46 -18.78
C PHE A 159 2.68 3.49 -19.04
N ALA A 160 3.25 4.10 -18.01
CA ALA A 160 4.36 5.04 -18.15
C ALA A 160 5.59 4.36 -18.80
N SER A 161 5.92 3.15 -18.38
CA SER A 161 7.02 2.36 -18.98
C SER A 161 6.79 2.08 -20.47
N ILE A 162 5.57 1.67 -20.83
CA ILE A 162 5.18 1.43 -22.24
C ILE A 162 5.30 2.72 -23.05
N ILE A 163 4.76 3.84 -22.55
CA ILE A 163 4.80 5.16 -23.20
C ILE A 163 6.25 5.62 -23.41
N PHE A 164 7.09 5.57 -22.37
CA PHE A 164 8.50 5.97 -22.48
C PHE A 164 9.28 5.06 -23.44
N THR A 165 9.02 3.75 -23.42
CA THR A 165 9.69 2.81 -24.33
C THR A 165 9.27 3.06 -25.77
N LEU A 166 7.98 3.26 -26.03
CA LEU A 166 7.46 3.52 -27.39
C LEU A 166 7.94 4.87 -27.91
N PHE A 167 7.71 5.97 -27.19
CA PHE A 167 8.09 7.30 -27.67
C PHE A 167 9.59 7.53 -27.64
N GLY A 168 10.28 7.06 -26.60
CA GLY A 168 11.73 7.10 -26.51
C GLY A 168 12.39 6.24 -27.60
N GLY A 169 11.89 5.02 -27.80
CA GLY A 169 12.37 4.11 -28.84
C GLY A 169 12.17 4.65 -30.25
N VAL A 170 10.98 5.16 -30.56
CA VAL A 170 10.67 5.73 -31.89
C VAL A 170 11.52 6.97 -32.19
N ASN A 171 11.72 7.89 -31.23
CA ASN A 171 12.58 9.06 -31.43
C ASN A 171 14.05 8.69 -31.64
N LEU A 172 14.54 7.68 -30.91
CA LEU A 172 15.90 7.21 -31.04
C LEU A 172 16.13 6.53 -32.40
N ILE A 173 15.20 5.66 -32.82
CA ILE A 173 15.25 5.00 -34.14
C ILE A 173 15.20 6.05 -35.25
N GLY A 174 14.29 7.02 -35.18
CA GLY A 174 14.15 8.08 -36.18
C GLY A 174 15.41 8.93 -36.33
N SER A 175 16.08 9.26 -35.21
CA SER A 175 17.33 10.02 -35.23
C SER A 175 18.49 9.19 -35.79
N THR A 176 18.53 7.90 -35.46
CA THR A 176 19.54 6.97 -35.99
C THR A 176 19.40 6.81 -37.50
N VAL A 177 18.18 6.61 -38.01
CA VAL A 177 17.91 6.49 -39.46
C VAL A 177 18.32 7.76 -40.22
N LYS A 178 18.02 8.95 -39.70
CA LYS A 178 18.44 10.22 -40.31
C LYS A 178 19.96 10.37 -40.36
N LEU A 179 20.68 9.94 -39.32
CA LEU A 179 22.15 9.96 -39.30
C LEU A 179 22.76 8.96 -40.30
N LEU A 180 22.11 7.82 -40.52
CA LEU A 180 22.51 6.82 -41.50
C LEU A 180 22.41 7.32 -42.94
N GLU A 181 21.40 8.12 -43.24
CA GLU A 181 21.13 8.60 -44.60
C GLU A 181 22.20 9.59 -45.10
N VAL A 182 22.81 10.36 -44.20
CA VAL A 182 23.67 11.50 -44.57
C VAL A 182 25.15 11.13 -44.82
N ASN A 183 25.66 10.01 -44.27
CA ASN A 183 27.11 9.78 -44.20
C ASN A 183 27.55 8.35 -44.63
N SER A 184 26.80 7.73 -45.55
CA SER A 184 26.84 6.30 -45.91
C SER A 184 28.24 5.68 -46.03
N ARG A 185 28.79 5.29 -44.87
CA ARG A 185 29.97 4.44 -44.71
C ARG A 185 29.60 3.41 -43.65
N TRP A 186 29.36 2.18 -44.11
CA TRP A 186 28.97 1.03 -43.30
C TRP A 186 29.73 0.86 -41.96
N PRO A 187 31.05 1.11 -41.87
CA PRO A 187 31.76 0.97 -40.60
C PRO A 187 31.35 1.98 -39.52
N TYR A 188 31.03 3.23 -39.89
CA TYR A 188 30.62 4.28 -38.95
C TYR A 188 29.21 4.03 -38.41
N LEU A 189 28.32 3.51 -39.26
CA LEU A 189 26.98 3.08 -38.92
C LEU A 189 27.03 1.95 -37.88
N THR A 190 27.80 0.90 -38.17
CA THR A 190 27.96 -0.23 -37.24
C THR A 190 28.58 0.21 -35.91
N PHE A 191 29.50 1.17 -35.94
CA PHE A 191 30.08 1.75 -34.73
C PHE A 191 29.03 2.43 -33.84
N ILE A 192 28.23 3.33 -34.42
CA ILE A 192 27.20 4.08 -33.67
C ILE A 192 26.14 3.12 -33.11
N ILE A 193 25.68 2.16 -33.91
CA ILE A 193 24.69 1.17 -33.44
C ILE A 193 25.28 0.30 -32.33
N ALA A 194 26.52 -0.18 -32.44
CA ALA A 194 27.15 -0.98 -31.40
C ALA A 194 27.34 -0.19 -30.09
N LEU A 195 27.77 1.07 -30.18
CA LEU A 195 27.91 1.96 -29.02
C LEU A 195 26.55 2.22 -28.35
N LEU A 196 25.52 2.49 -29.16
CA LEU A 196 24.17 2.75 -28.66
C LEU A 196 23.56 1.50 -28.02
N MET A 197 23.78 0.32 -28.60
CA MET A 197 23.32 -0.95 -28.02
C MET A 197 24.03 -1.28 -26.70
N ILE A 198 25.33 -1.01 -26.58
CA ILE A 198 26.06 -1.15 -25.30
C ILE A 198 25.51 -0.19 -24.25
N CYS A 199 25.25 1.06 -24.64
CA CYS A 199 24.65 2.06 -23.75
C CYS A 199 23.27 1.63 -23.25
N LEU A 200 22.39 1.20 -24.16
CA LEU A 200 21.06 0.71 -23.84
C LEU A 200 21.10 -0.55 -22.97
N LEU A 201 21.95 -1.54 -23.29
CA LEU A 201 22.11 -2.73 -22.45
C LEU A 201 22.58 -2.37 -21.04
N THR A 202 23.49 -1.41 -20.91
CA THR A 202 24.05 -0.98 -19.62
C THR A 202 23.00 -0.26 -18.77
N LEU A 203 22.21 0.62 -19.39
CA LEU A 203 21.07 1.27 -18.73
C LEU A 203 20.02 0.23 -18.28
N LEU A 204 19.69 -0.73 -19.15
CA LEU A 204 18.74 -1.79 -18.83
C LEU A 204 19.23 -2.67 -17.66
N ASN A 205 20.51 -3.04 -17.64
CA ASN A 205 21.11 -3.80 -16.54
C ASN A 205 21.14 -2.99 -15.24
N MET A 206 21.41 -1.69 -15.31
CA MET A 206 21.35 -0.80 -14.14
C MET A 206 19.93 -0.69 -13.60
N MET A 207 18.92 -0.60 -14.48
CA MET A 207 17.51 -0.65 -14.09
C MET A 207 17.12 -2.00 -13.47
N VAL A 208 17.50 -3.14 -14.06
CA VAL A 208 17.17 -4.47 -13.51
C VAL A 208 17.82 -4.68 -12.15
N LYS A 209 19.09 -4.29 -11.98
CA LYS A 209 19.77 -4.33 -10.68
C LYS A 209 19.13 -3.40 -9.66
N TRP A 210 18.72 -2.21 -10.08
CA TRP A 210 18.02 -1.26 -9.21
C TRP A 210 16.63 -1.75 -8.81
N ILE A 211 15.85 -2.30 -9.74
CA ILE A 211 14.54 -2.93 -9.48
C ILE A 211 14.71 -4.13 -8.53
N ASN A 212 15.71 -4.99 -8.76
CA ASN A 212 16.01 -6.12 -7.88
C ASN A 212 16.47 -5.66 -6.49
N SER A 213 17.21 -4.55 -6.40
CA SER A 213 17.57 -3.94 -5.13
C SER A 213 16.35 -3.37 -4.42
N MET A 214 15.43 -2.73 -5.14
CA MET A 214 14.21 -2.15 -4.58
C MET A 214 13.20 -3.22 -4.16
N SER A 215 13.09 -4.32 -4.93
CA SER A 215 12.25 -5.46 -4.59
C SER A 215 12.81 -6.25 -3.40
N ASN A 216 14.13 -6.44 -3.33
CA ASN A 216 14.77 -7.01 -2.13
C ASN A 216 14.62 -6.09 -0.92
N LEU A 217 14.75 -4.77 -1.09
CA LEU A 217 14.53 -3.81 -0.01
C LEU A 217 13.08 -3.87 0.50
N LYS A 218 12.09 -3.93 -0.40
CA LYS A 218 10.68 -4.13 -0.04
C LYS A 218 10.47 -5.43 0.73
N ARG A 219 11.09 -6.53 0.29
CA ARG A 219 11.02 -7.85 0.95
C ARG A 219 11.70 -7.84 2.33
N VAL A 220 12.80 -7.10 2.50
CA VAL A 220 13.47 -6.90 3.79
C VAL A 220 12.62 -6.03 4.72
N LEU A 221 11.99 -4.97 4.22
CA LEU A 221 11.11 -4.11 5.01
C LEU A 221 9.85 -4.85 5.49
N GLU A 222 9.29 -5.71 4.64
CA GLU A 222 8.13 -6.55 4.95
C GLU A 222 8.48 -7.66 5.95
N LYS A 223 9.71 -8.20 5.88
CA LYS A 223 10.24 -9.17 6.86
C LYS A 223 10.52 -8.52 8.22
N HIS A 224 10.98 -7.27 8.25
CA HIS A 224 11.23 -6.52 9.50
C HIS A 224 9.95 -6.18 10.28
N ASN A 225 8.78 -6.30 9.65
CA ASN A 225 7.47 -6.10 10.28
C ASN A 225 6.91 -7.39 10.94
N LYS A 226 7.61 -8.53 10.86
CA LYS A 226 7.10 -9.84 11.30
C LYS A 226 8.16 -10.71 11.99
N GLU A 227 8.78 -10.19 13.04
CA GLU A 227 9.74 -10.83 13.96
C GLU A 227 11.23 -10.60 13.68
N ASP A 228 11.88 -10.12 14.75
CA ASP A 228 13.31 -10.24 15.03
C ASP A 228 13.74 -11.71 15.00
N ASN A 229 14.72 -12.07 14.17
CA ASN A 229 15.90 -12.87 14.55
C ASN A 229 16.79 -13.23 13.34
N VAL A 230 17.99 -12.63 13.37
CA VAL A 230 19.34 -13.17 13.10
C VAL A 230 19.60 -14.03 11.84
N THR A 231 20.26 -13.36 10.89
CA THR A 231 21.38 -13.72 9.98
C THR A 231 21.70 -15.16 9.58
N ALA A 232 21.99 -15.34 8.28
CA ALA A 232 23.31 -15.79 7.82
C ALA A 232 23.55 -15.31 6.37
N VAL A 233 24.68 -14.63 6.15
CA VAL A 233 25.21 -14.22 4.85
C VAL A 233 26.27 -15.24 4.46
N GLU A 234 26.10 -15.90 3.32
CA GLU A 234 27.17 -16.68 2.68
C GLU A 234 27.73 -15.90 1.48
N CYS A 235 29.04 -15.63 1.54
CA CYS A 235 29.80 -14.97 0.48
C CYS A 235 30.15 -15.97 -0.64
N TYR A 236 29.79 -15.64 -1.88
CA TYR A 236 30.14 -16.41 -3.07
C TYR A 236 31.53 -16.08 -3.60
N TRP A 237 32.33 -17.14 -3.81
CA TRP A 237 33.60 -17.10 -4.52
C TRP A 237 33.41 -17.03 -6.05
N TYR A 238 34.27 -16.24 -6.69
CA TYR A 238 34.25 -15.91 -8.12
C TYR A 238 34.76 -17.09 -8.98
N LYS A 239 33.95 -17.58 -9.93
CA LYS A 239 34.39 -18.46 -11.04
C LYS A 239 34.04 -17.79 -12.38
N PRO A 240 34.97 -17.72 -13.35
CA PRO A 240 34.75 -17.02 -14.62
C PRO A 240 33.78 -17.72 -15.59
N TRP A 241 33.27 -18.92 -15.27
CA TRP A 241 32.26 -19.64 -16.07
C TRP A 241 30.81 -19.36 -15.61
N THR A 242 30.56 -18.28 -14.88
CA THR A 242 29.19 -17.89 -14.51
C THR A 242 28.87 -16.49 -15.00
N TRP A 243 29.40 -16.11 -16.17
CA TRP A 243 29.09 -14.82 -16.74
C TRP A 243 27.60 -14.76 -17.07
N ASP A 244 26.91 -13.86 -16.37
CA ASP A 244 25.53 -13.51 -16.64
C ASP A 244 25.38 -13.11 -18.11
N PHE A 245 24.20 -13.38 -18.67
CA PHE A 245 23.85 -13.10 -20.06
C PHE A 245 24.26 -11.68 -20.49
N TYR A 246 24.12 -10.70 -19.59
CA TYR A 246 24.56 -9.32 -19.80
C TYR A 246 26.07 -9.19 -20.09
N THR A 247 26.93 -9.78 -19.26
CA THR A 247 28.38 -9.74 -19.44
C THR A 247 28.83 -10.39 -20.74
N LYS A 248 28.16 -11.47 -21.16
CA LYS A 248 28.39 -12.10 -22.47
C LYS A 248 27.96 -11.18 -23.63
N ALA A 249 26.78 -10.57 -23.52
CA ALA A 249 26.25 -9.68 -24.55
C ALA A 249 27.11 -8.41 -24.72
N VAL A 250 27.50 -7.76 -23.62
CA VAL A 250 28.37 -6.58 -23.66
C VAL A 250 29.72 -6.92 -24.27
N SER A 251 30.34 -8.04 -23.86
CA SER A 251 31.61 -8.48 -24.43
C SER A 251 31.53 -8.75 -25.93
N PHE A 252 30.41 -9.30 -26.41
CA PHE A 252 30.18 -9.52 -27.85
C PHE A 252 30.05 -8.21 -28.62
N PHE A 253 29.27 -7.24 -28.12
CA PHE A 253 29.17 -5.92 -28.77
C PHE A 253 30.47 -5.12 -28.69
N LEU A 254 31.27 -5.27 -27.64
CA LEU A 254 32.59 -4.65 -27.51
C LEU A 254 33.56 -5.19 -28.59
N LEU A 255 33.49 -6.49 -28.88
CA LEU A 255 34.25 -7.10 -29.97
C LEU A 255 33.83 -6.54 -31.33
N ILE A 256 32.52 -6.40 -31.59
CA ILE A 256 31.99 -5.79 -32.82
C ILE A 256 32.43 -4.32 -32.93
N LEU A 257 32.44 -3.58 -31.82
CA LEU A 257 32.90 -2.19 -31.78
C LEU A 257 34.39 -2.09 -32.12
N LEU A 258 35.23 -3.01 -31.62
CA LEU A 258 36.65 -3.07 -31.97
C LEU A 258 36.87 -3.41 -33.46
N ILE A 259 36.14 -4.38 -34.01
CA ILE A 259 36.19 -4.73 -35.44
C ILE A 259 35.76 -3.54 -36.30
N SER A 260 34.70 -2.83 -35.89
CA SER A 260 34.20 -1.63 -36.55
C SER A 260 35.19 -0.46 -36.46
N MET A 261 35.88 -0.27 -35.32
CA MET A 261 36.96 0.70 -35.17
C MET A 261 38.14 0.39 -36.10
N CYS A 262 38.54 -0.88 -36.22
CA CYS A 262 39.55 -1.31 -37.18
C CYS A 262 39.12 -1.06 -38.63
N GLY A 263 37.86 -1.35 -38.97
CA GLY A 263 37.30 -1.04 -40.29
C GLY A 263 37.28 0.47 -40.58
N MET A 264 36.94 1.29 -39.60
CA MET A 264 36.96 2.75 -39.69
C MET A 264 38.38 3.30 -39.89
N TYR A 265 39.37 2.74 -39.18
CA TYR A 265 40.79 3.08 -39.33
C TYR A 265 41.33 2.66 -40.71
N SER A 266 40.91 1.50 -41.23
CA SER A 266 41.26 1.04 -42.59
C SER A 266 40.70 1.97 -43.67
N VAL A 267 39.42 2.35 -43.56
CA VAL A 267 38.78 3.29 -44.51
C VAL A 267 39.42 4.69 -44.43
N ASN A 268 39.83 5.14 -43.24
CA ASN A 268 40.54 6.41 -43.09
C ASN A 268 41.95 6.37 -43.71
N LYS A 269 42.64 5.22 -43.63
CA LYS A 269 43.93 4.99 -44.29
C LYS A 269 43.79 4.96 -45.82
N GLU A 270 42.74 4.34 -46.35
CA GLU A 270 42.46 4.34 -47.79
C GLU A 270 42.12 5.76 -48.31
N SER A 271 41.45 6.60 -47.51
CA SER A 271 41.23 8.01 -47.89
C SER A 271 42.50 8.86 -47.89
N LEU A 272 43.58 8.43 -47.22
CA LEU A 272 44.91 9.07 -47.29
C LEU A 272 45.71 8.64 -48.53
N PHE A 273 45.33 7.54 -49.19
CA PHE A 273 45.97 7.03 -50.41
C PHE A 273 44.96 6.99 -51.55
N THR A 274 44.67 8.16 -52.14
CA THR A 274 43.99 8.22 -53.43
C THR A 274 45.01 7.92 -54.55
N ILE A 275 44.97 6.71 -55.09
CA ILE A 275 45.70 6.40 -56.34
C ILE A 275 44.86 6.94 -57.50
N THR A 276 45.17 8.15 -57.95
CA THR A 276 44.60 8.70 -59.19
C THR A 276 45.39 8.14 -60.38
N LYS A 277 44.80 7.21 -61.14
CA LYS A 277 45.33 6.85 -62.47
C LYS A 277 44.81 7.87 -63.48
N GLU A 278 45.57 8.95 -63.72
CA GLU A 278 45.31 9.84 -64.85
C GLU A 278 45.85 9.22 -66.14
N THR A 279 44.95 8.76 -67.01
CA THR A 279 45.31 8.42 -68.39
C THR A 279 45.27 9.69 -69.22
N THR A 280 46.42 10.34 -69.42
CA THR A 280 46.51 11.51 -70.30
C THR A 280 46.74 11.05 -71.74
N THR A 281 45.72 11.19 -72.60
CA THR A 281 45.87 11.00 -74.06
C THR A 281 46.27 12.33 -74.69
N LYS A 282 47.52 12.42 -75.17
CA LYS A 282 48.04 13.64 -75.82
C LYS A 282 47.61 13.64 -77.30
N ASN A 283 46.67 14.50 -77.67
CA ASN A 283 46.38 14.85 -79.07
C ASN A 283 46.98 16.23 -79.37
N LEU A 284 47.75 16.34 -80.46
CA LEU A 284 48.23 17.60 -81.03
C LEU A 284 47.89 17.63 -82.54
N PRO A 285 47.78 18.82 -83.18
CA PRO A 285 46.51 19.38 -83.64
C PRO A 285 46.30 19.34 -85.17
N MET A 286 45.06 19.65 -85.56
CA MET A 286 44.52 19.71 -86.93
C MET A 286 45.28 20.65 -87.88
N ALA A 287 45.37 20.24 -89.14
CA ALA A 287 45.32 21.13 -90.31
C ALA A 287 44.27 20.60 -91.30
N ALA A 288 43.48 21.52 -91.83
CA ALA A 288 42.31 21.31 -92.69
C ALA A 288 42.69 20.85 -94.11
N GLU A 289 41.79 20.15 -94.82
CA GLU A 289 41.08 20.66 -96.01
C GLU A 289 40.38 19.55 -96.84
N ASN A 290 39.06 19.72 -97.01
CA ASN A 290 38.14 19.39 -98.12
C ASN A 290 37.86 17.96 -98.67
N ASN A 291 36.53 17.71 -98.73
CA ASN A 291 35.70 16.99 -99.72
C ASN A 291 35.33 15.48 -99.51
N LYS A 292 34.01 15.27 -99.37
CA LYS A 292 33.17 14.04 -99.35
C LYS A 292 33.19 13.28 -100.71
N PRO A 293 32.52 12.10 -100.88
CA PRO A 293 32.06 11.06 -99.92
C PRO A 293 32.35 9.59 -100.37
N ALA A 294 32.10 8.62 -99.47
CA ALA A 294 31.45 7.29 -99.69
C ALA A 294 32.17 6.02 -99.14
N ASP A 295 31.41 5.31 -98.29
CA ASP A 295 31.21 3.85 -98.16
C ASP A 295 32.34 2.84 -97.78
N LYS A 296 31.95 1.95 -96.85
CA LYS A 296 32.41 0.57 -96.54
C LYS A 296 33.81 0.21 -95.97
N SER A 297 33.73 -0.30 -94.72
CA SER A 297 34.18 -1.62 -94.25
C SER A 297 35.63 -1.88 -93.75
N LYS A 298 35.66 -2.65 -92.65
CA LYS A 298 36.66 -3.64 -92.17
C LYS A 298 37.95 -3.20 -91.44
N LEU A 299 37.92 -3.46 -90.13
CA LEU A 299 38.80 -4.30 -89.29
C LEU A 299 40.33 -4.34 -89.48
N GLU A 300 41.00 -4.45 -88.32
CA GLU A 300 42.41 -4.84 -88.04
C GLU A 300 43.48 -3.76 -88.30
N SER A 301 44.50 -3.55 -87.47
CA SER A 301 45.02 -4.28 -86.31
C SER A 301 45.93 -3.35 -85.48
N GLN A 302 46.25 -3.80 -84.28
CA GLN A 302 47.03 -3.15 -83.23
C GLN A 302 48.43 -2.67 -83.67
N ASN A 303 48.87 -1.52 -83.15
CA ASN A 303 50.15 -1.44 -82.45
C ASN A 303 50.17 -0.27 -81.46
N LYS A 304 50.48 -0.59 -80.20
CA LYS A 304 50.43 0.27 -79.01
C LYS A 304 51.77 1.00 -78.83
N GLU A 305 51.72 2.14 -78.15
CA GLU A 305 52.67 2.39 -77.08
C GLU A 305 51.96 3.16 -75.96
N VAL A 306 51.77 2.53 -74.80
CA VAL A 306 51.16 3.13 -73.61
C VAL A 306 52.27 3.20 -72.56
N THR A 307 52.84 4.38 -72.37
CA THR A 307 53.76 4.63 -71.26
C THR A 307 52.92 4.94 -70.03
N VAL A 308 52.78 3.97 -69.12
CA VAL A 308 52.14 4.17 -67.81
C VAL A 308 53.15 4.79 -66.87
N VAL A 309 53.00 6.07 -66.55
CA VAL A 309 53.77 6.72 -65.49
C VAL A 309 52.96 6.62 -64.20
N GLU A 310 53.42 5.78 -63.27
CA GLU A 310 52.84 5.65 -61.94
C GLU A 310 53.41 6.75 -61.05
N LYS A 311 52.60 7.77 -60.71
CA LYS A 311 53.00 8.83 -59.79
C LYS A 311 52.32 8.64 -58.45
N ILE A 312 53.10 8.19 -57.46
CA ILE A 312 52.67 8.12 -56.06
C ILE A 312 52.76 9.53 -55.47
N THR A 313 51.64 10.08 -55.01
CA THR A 313 51.63 11.34 -54.26
C THR A 313 51.17 11.06 -52.83
N VAL A 314 52.02 11.34 -51.85
CA VAL A 314 51.71 11.25 -50.42
C VAL A 314 51.25 12.63 -49.96
N SER A 315 49.98 12.80 -49.58
CA SER A 315 49.54 14.03 -48.91
C SER A 315 49.73 13.88 -47.41
N ASN A 316 50.64 14.65 -46.83
CA ASN A 316 50.86 14.70 -45.39
C ASN A 316 50.11 15.93 -44.86
N HIS A 317 48.96 15.76 -44.21
CA HIS A 317 48.34 16.87 -43.48
C HIS A 317 49.07 17.02 -42.15
N ALA A 318 50.21 17.72 -42.20
CA ALA A 318 50.92 18.15 -41.01
C ALA A 318 50.16 19.33 -40.38
N ASN A 319 50.12 19.27 -39.05
CA ASN A 319 49.37 20.09 -38.13
C ASN A 319 50.11 21.41 -37.90
N ASP A 320 49.69 22.52 -38.53
CA ASP A 320 50.24 23.84 -38.23
C ASP A 320 49.39 24.55 -37.17
N LYS A 321 49.92 24.51 -35.94
CA LYS A 321 49.67 25.54 -34.93
C LYS A 321 50.52 26.77 -35.26
N ASN A 322 49.87 27.91 -35.47
CA ASN A 322 50.22 29.25 -34.93
C ASN A 322 49.23 30.26 -35.54
N ALA A 323 48.31 30.79 -34.75
CA ALA A 323 48.45 32.09 -34.07
C ALA A 323 48.32 33.26 -35.07
N ASP A 324 47.12 33.86 -35.12
CA ASP A 324 47.04 35.27 -34.81
C ASP A 324 45.67 35.70 -34.25
N LYS A 325 45.75 36.63 -33.30
CA LYS A 325 44.65 37.43 -32.75
C LYS A 325 44.13 38.36 -33.87
N ASP A 326 42.83 38.64 -33.92
CA ASP A 326 42.33 39.93 -33.42
C ASP A 326 40.80 39.97 -33.34
N LYS A 327 40.34 40.88 -32.48
CA LYS A 327 38.98 41.22 -32.09
C LYS A 327 38.10 41.68 -33.27
N SER A 328 36.79 41.50 -33.13
CA SER A 328 35.83 42.63 -32.97
C SER A 328 34.37 42.15 -32.96
N GLU A 329 33.69 42.56 -31.88
CA GLU A 329 32.24 42.79 -31.67
C GLU A 329 31.20 41.68 -31.94
#